data_AF-A0A4Q7QCB2-F1
#
_entry.id   AF-A0A4Q7QCB2-F1
#
_cell.length_a   1.000
_cell.length_b   1.000
_cell.length_c   1.000
_cell.angle_alpha   90.00
_cell.angle_beta   90.00
_cell.angle_gamma   90.00
#
_symmetry.space_group_name_H-M   'P 1'
#
loop_
_entity.id
_entity.type
_entity.pdbx_description
1 polymer ?
#
loop_
_entity_poly.entity_id
_entity_poly.type
_entity_poly.pdbx_seq_one_letter_code
_entity_poly.pdbx_strand_id
1 'polypeptide(L)'
;MTKINLCEACKRKEIHVVETSDDPDQPYKLCNHCHKRLVTYSLRPLEWYNLAVIHSPNKFLLHDDLYEEDGVACQPEENIDVSSKDKAPTLKNVQDDLESLLDFSITRWFLEDDVVKCLKKHPDLSILNSVRSRFYGTENYEVKSRMLEIIADVLGAIASEWIKELWINYDETYLYPLSRATASSLPAEEGLNHVFEKLRQVNEKELPIAAFTCLNRFRTIEILDWIESTCTSFNDNWGRLAAVCLPTWERMKSWLYKGRPFSLIALDTMANCVKGYGDYYVERFSPKVLGTNKDEIEKVLRDYYQQDGVPRVRMKVNFILENREEIFD
;
A
#
# COMPACT_ATOMS: atom_id res chain seq x y z
N MET A 1 -38.04 -16.58 5.65
CA MET A 1 -37.69 -15.75 6.83
C MET A 1 -37.32 -14.39 6.30
N THR A 2 -38.09 -13.35 6.63
CA THR A 2 -37.78 -11.96 6.28
C THR A 2 -36.46 -11.60 6.97
N LYS A 3 -35.39 -11.32 6.20
CA LYS A 3 -34.13 -10.82 6.76
C LYS A 3 -34.45 -9.53 7.51
N ILE A 4 -34.30 -9.52 8.83
CA ILE A 4 -34.48 -8.31 9.63
C ILE A 4 -33.32 -7.38 9.26
N ASN A 5 -33.65 -6.24 8.65
CA ASN A 5 -32.68 -5.20 8.28
C ASN A 5 -32.32 -4.40 9.53
N LEU A 6 -31.25 -4.83 10.22
CA LEU A 6 -30.73 -4.20 11.42
C LEU A 6 -29.77 -3.05 11.07
N CYS A 7 -29.76 -2.03 11.92
CA CYS A 7 -28.83 -0.90 11.92
C CYS A 7 -27.39 -1.40 11.87
N GLU A 8 -26.61 -0.92 10.92
CA GLU A 8 -25.23 -1.34 10.69
C GLU A 8 -24.33 -1.01 11.88
N ALA A 9 -24.53 0.14 12.53
CA ALA A 9 -23.72 0.58 13.66
C ALA A 9 -23.98 -0.24 14.94
N CYS A 10 -25.23 -0.37 15.38
CA CYS A 10 -25.54 -1.02 16.66
C CYS A 10 -25.88 -2.51 16.55
N LYS A 11 -26.14 -3.01 15.33
CA LYS A 11 -26.54 -4.40 15.02
C LYS A 11 -27.73 -4.92 15.85
N ARG A 12 -28.61 -4.02 16.33
CA ARG A 12 -29.70 -4.35 17.27
C ARG A 12 -31.07 -3.80 16.91
N LYS A 13 -31.13 -2.53 16.45
CA LYS A 13 -32.39 -1.83 16.12
C LYS A 13 -32.65 -1.89 14.63
N GLU A 14 -33.89 -1.69 14.20
CA GLU A 14 -34.24 -1.59 12.78
C GLU A 14 -33.64 -0.33 12.14
N ILE A 15 -33.42 -0.41 10.82
CA ILE A 15 -33.00 0.72 10.00
C ILE A 15 -34.18 1.68 9.83
N HIS A 16 -33.93 2.95 10.08
CA HIS A 16 -34.90 4.04 9.89
C HIS A 16 -34.36 5.17 9.03
N VAL A 17 -33.02 5.28 8.90
CA VAL A 17 -32.34 6.32 8.14
C VAL A 17 -31.34 5.68 7.19
N VAL A 18 -31.32 6.17 5.96
CA VAL A 18 -30.28 5.89 4.97
C VAL A 18 -29.54 7.20 4.77
N GLU A 19 -28.34 7.31 5.33
CA GLU A 19 -27.51 8.51 5.25
C GLU A 19 -26.54 8.37 4.08
N THR A 20 -26.52 9.35 3.19
CA THR A 20 -25.60 9.35 2.05
C THR A 20 -24.16 9.49 2.55
N SER A 21 -23.25 8.70 2.00
CA SER A 21 -21.82 8.86 2.26
C SER A 21 -21.13 9.59 1.11
N ASP A 22 -19.83 9.82 1.23
CA ASP A 22 -18.96 10.29 0.15
C ASP A 22 -18.91 9.32 -1.05
N ASP A 23 -19.43 8.09 -0.88
CA ASP A 23 -19.63 7.10 -1.92
C ASP A 23 -21.15 6.82 -2.07
N PRO A 24 -21.79 7.37 -3.12
CA PRO A 24 -23.24 7.29 -3.29
C PRO A 24 -23.79 5.86 -3.32
N ASP A 25 -22.98 4.88 -3.71
CA ASP A 25 -23.38 3.47 -3.80
C ASP A 25 -23.29 2.76 -2.45
N GLN A 26 -22.73 3.43 -1.42
CA GLN A 26 -22.52 2.89 -0.07
C GLN A 26 -23.05 3.82 1.02
N PRO A 27 -24.37 4.01 1.10
CA PRO A 27 -24.95 4.79 2.18
C PRO A 27 -24.94 4.02 3.51
N TYR A 28 -24.86 4.74 4.62
CA TYR A 28 -24.99 4.18 5.96
C TYR A 28 -26.44 3.83 6.26
N LYS A 29 -26.71 2.62 6.75
CA LYS A 29 -28.08 2.17 7.10
C LYS A 29 -28.24 2.08 8.60
N LEU A 30 -28.91 3.08 9.18
CA LEU A 30 -28.87 3.35 10.62
C LEU A 30 -30.25 3.44 11.25
N CYS A 31 -30.32 3.17 12.55
CA CYS A 31 -31.44 3.62 13.38
C CYS A 31 -31.26 5.10 13.76
N ASN A 32 -32.34 5.80 14.11
CA ASN A 32 -32.32 7.24 14.43
C ASN A 32 -31.25 7.64 15.45
N HIS A 33 -31.01 6.82 16.48
CA HIS A 33 -30.00 7.13 17.49
C HIS A 33 -28.56 7.01 16.98
N CYS A 34 -28.28 6.01 16.14
CA CYS A 34 -26.94 5.83 15.58
C CYS A 34 -26.68 6.86 14.48
N HIS A 35 -27.70 7.22 13.71
CA HIS A 35 -27.63 8.32 12.75
C HIS A 35 -27.27 9.64 13.45
N LYS A 36 -28.01 10.00 14.51
CA LYS A 36 -27.70 11.20 15.29
C LYS A 36 -26.24 11.19 15.78
N ARG A 37 -25.75 10.06 16.29
CA ARG A 37 -24.36 9.95 16.75
C ARG A 37 -23.34 10.04 15.62
N LEU A 38 -23.62 9.44 14.46
CA LEU A 38 -22.73 9.54 13.29
C LEU A 38 -22.55 11.00 12.87
N VAL A 39 -23.65 11.75 12.69
CA VAL A 39 -23.59 13.13 12.19
C VAL A 39 -23.12 14.16 13.22
N THR A 40 -23.02 13.77 14.49
CA THR A 40 -22.45 14.59 15.59
C THR A 40 -21.09 14.06 16.04
N TYR A 41 -20.48 13.20 15.21
CA TYR A 41 -19.15 12.61 15.43
C TYR A 41 -18.99 11.94 16.80
N SER A 42 -20.10 11.40 17.32
CA SER A 42 -20.23 10.92 18.69
C SER A 42 -20.55 9.42 18.76
N LEU A 43 -20.13 8.65 17.76
CA LEU A 43 -20.29 7.19 17.80
C LEU A 43 -19.55 6.59 18.99
N ARG A 44 -20.14 5.52 19.53
CA ARG A 44 -19.42 4.69 20.50
C ARG A 44 -18.39 3.82 19.78
N PRO A 45 -17.31 3.38 20.44
CA PRO A 45 -16.26 2.58 19.81
C PRO A 45 -16.76 1.36 19.03
N LEU A 46 -17.67 0.57 19.59
CA LEU A 46 -18.25 -0.59 18.91
C LEU A 46 -19.17 -0.20 17.74
N GLU A 47 -19.83 0.95 17.82
CA GLU A 47 -20.70 1.45 16.75
C GLU A 47 -19.87 1.92 15.55
N TRP A 48 -18.79 2.66 15.82
CA TRP A 48 -17.78 3.00 14.83
C TRP A 48 -17.17 1.74 14.20
N TYR A 49 -16.71 0.79 15.02
CA TYR A 49 -16.11 -0.46 14.55
C TYR A 49 -17.02 -1.20 13.56
N ASN A 50 -18.30 -1.35 13.90
CA ASN A 50 -19.24 -2.05 13.03
C ASN A 50 -19.47 -1.33 11.69
N LEU A 51 -19.42 0.01 11.67
CA LEU A 51 -19.50 0.77 10.42
C LEU A 51 -18.20 0.69 9.63
N ALA A 52 -17.05 0.86 10.29
CA ALA A 52 -15.73 0.81 9.66
C ALA A 52 -15.45 -0.55 8.99
N VAL A 53 -15.92 -1.66 9.57
CA VAL A 53 -15.83 -3.00 8.94
C VAL A 53 -16.53 -3.07 7.57
N ILE A 54 -17.63 -2.33 7.40
CA ILE A 54 -18.44 -2.36 6.17
C ILE A 54 -17.94 -1.31 5.18
N HIS A 55 -17.70 -0.10 5.69
CA HIS A 55 -17.52 1.11 4.90
C HIS A 55 -16.06 1.53 4.76
N SER A 56 -15.14 0.90 5.49
CA SER A 56 -13.76 1.35 5.74
C SER A 56 -13.70 2.60 6.62
N PRO A 57 -12.69 2.70 7.50
CA PRO A 57 -12.52 3.91 8.29
C PRO A 57 -12.01 5.10 7.44
N ASN A 58 -11.67 4.91 6.16
CA ASN A 58 -11.28 6.01 5.26
C ASN A 58 -12.46 6.89 4.79
N LYS A 59 -13.71 6.56 5.16
CA LYS A 59 -14.88 7.37 4.80
C LYS A 59 -14.95 8.65 5.63
N PHE A 60 -15.51 9.69 5.03
CA PHE A 60 -15.50 11.05 5.62
C PHE A 60 -16.15 11.15 7.01
N LEU A 61 -17.09 10.27 7.38
CA LEU A 61 -17.71 10.30 8.71
C LEU A 61 -17.08 9.32 9.71
N LEU A 62 -16.05 8.57 9.31
CA LEU A 62 -15.40 7.53 10.10
C LEU A 62 -13.87 7.72 10.24
N HIS A 63 -13.29 8.69 9.54
CA HIS A 63 -11.85 8.89 9.45
C HIS A 63 -11.16 9.35 10.74
N ASP A 64 -9.85 9.33 10.66
CA ASP A 64 -8.87 9.54 11.73
C ASP A 64 -8.90 10.92 12.39
N ASP A 65 -9.36 11.97 11.71
CA ASP A 65 -9.55 13.28 12.37
C ASP A 65 -10.70 13.24 13.39
N LEU A 66 -11.63 12.30 13.24
CA LEU A 66 -12.83 12.17 14.08
C LEU A 66 -12.73 11.02 15.09
N TYR A 67 -12.05 9.93 14.73
CA TYR A 67 -11.98 8.72 15.54
C TYR A 67 -10.57 8.13 15.55
N GLU A 68 -10.14 7.66 16.72
CA GLU A 68 -8.97 6.81 16.86
C GLU A 68 -9.24 5.41 16.27
N GLU A 69 -8.18 4.62 16.04
CA GLU A 69 -8.34 3.26 15.51
C GLU A 69 -9.17 2.33 16.41
N ASP A 70 -9.28 2.59 17.72
CA ASP A 70 -10.13 1.82 18.61
C ASP A 70 -11.60 2.32 18.62
N GLY A 71 -11.91 3.32 17.79
CA GLY A 71 -13.23 3.93 17.63
C GLY A 71 -13.57 4.99 18.69
N VAL A 72 -12.60 5.41 19.50
CA VAL A 72 -12.80 6.53 20.43
C VAL A 72 -12.93 7.83 19.63
N ALA A 73 -14.04 8.54 19.82
CA ALA A 73 -14.26 9.83 19.18
C ALA A 73 -13.32 10.91 19.75
N CYS A 74 -12.63 11.63 18.88
CA CYS A 74 -11.66 12.67 19.23
C CYS A 74 -12.32 14.02 19.48
N GLN A 75 -13.37 14.34 18.71
CA GLN A 75 -14.04 15.65 18.73
C GLN A 75 -15.58 15.54 18.68
N PRO A 76 -16.21 14.79 19.61
CA PRO A 76 -17.65 14.59 19.55
C PRO A 76 -18.41 15.88 19.89
N GLU A 77 -19.46 16.19 19.13
CA GLU A 77 -20.33 17.33 19.44
C GLU A 77 -21.28 17.04 20.62
N GLU A 78 -21.51 15.76 20.93
CA GLU A 78 -22.30 15.31 22.08
C GLU A 78 -21.47 14.45 23.03
N ASN A 79 -21.74 14.56 24.34
CA ASN A 79 -21.10 13.70 25.33
C ASN A 79 -21.45 12.23 25.10
N ILE A 80 -20.44 11.36 25.13
CA ILE A 80 -20.61 9.92 24.93
C ILE A 80 -20.39 9.18 26.24
N ASP A 81 -21.45 8.55 26.76
CA ASP A 81 -21.31 7.54 27.83
C ASP A 81 -20.89 6.20 27.24
N VAL A 82 -19.61 5.83 27.44
CA VAL A 82 -19.03 4.56 26.98
C VAL A 82 -18.95 3.58 28.14
N SER A 83 -19.66 2.45 28.03
CA SER A 83 -19.51 1.32 28.95
C SER A 83 -18.53 0.28 28.41
N SER A 84 -18.16 -0.71 29.23
CA SER A 84 -17.32 -1.83 28.78
C SER A 84 -17.91 -2.62 27.62
N LYS A 85 -19.24 -2.63 27.46
CA LYS A 85 -19.95 -3.32 26.36
C LYS A 85 -19.93 -2.55 25.05
N ASP A 86 -19.51 -1.29 25.08
CA ASP A 86 -19.47 -0.40 23.93
C ASP A 86 -18.05 -0.26 23.34
N LYS A 87 -17.07 -0.99 23.88
CA LYS A 87 -15.69 -1.01 23.37
C LYS A 87 -15.57 -1.80 22.07
N ALA A 88 -14.72 -1.34 21.15
CA ALA A 88 -14.33 -2.12 19.98
C ALA A 88 -13.51 -3.36 20.40
N PRO A 89 -13.53 -4.45 19.62
CA PRO A 89 -12.68 -5.61 19.85
C PRO A 89 -11.18 -5.25 19.76
N THR A 90 -10.37 -5.84 20.64
CA THR A 90 -8.91 -5.78 20.52
C THR A 90 -8.38 -6.97 19.70
N LEU A 91 -7.15 -6.89 19.19
CA LEU A 91 -6.51 -8.03 18.50
C LEU A 91 -6.56 -9.33 19.34
N LYS A 92 -6.34 -9.22 20.65
CA LYS A 92 -6.43 -10.36 21.57
C LYS A 92 -7.83 -10.99 21.62
N ASN A 93 -8.88 -10.19 21.43
CA ASN A 93 -10.25 -10.70 21.41
C ASN A 93 -10.59 -11.47 20.13
N VAL A 94 -9.94 -11.15 19.01
CA VAL A 94 -10.33 -11.64 17.68
C VAL A 94 -9.34 -12.61 17.05
N GLN A 95 -8.10 -12.68 17.54
CA GLN A 95 -7.01 -13.43 16.89
C GLN A 95 -7.31 -14.92 16.59
N ASP A 96 -8.19 -15.55 17.37
CA ASP A 96 -8.53 -16.97 17.25
C ASP A 96 -9.76 -17.23 16.37
N ASP A 97 -10.45 -16.18 15.90
CA ASP A 97 -11.59 -16.27 14.97
C ASP A 97 -11.27 -15.52 13.66
N LEU A 98 -11.16 -16.26 12.56
CA LEU A 98 -10.71 -15.72 11.28
C LEU A 98 -11.61 -14.58 10.78
N GLU A 99 -12.93 -14.71 10.89
CA GLU A 99 -13.85 -13.67 10.39
C GLU A 99 -13.77 -12.40 11.23
N SER A 100 -13.72 -12.52 12.56
CA SER A 100 -13.49 -11.37 13.45
C SER A 100 -12.12 -10.73 13.24
N LEU A 101 -11.09 -11.53 12.92
CA LEU A 101 -9.75 -11.01 12.63
C LEU A 101 -9.71 -10.27 11.29
N LEU A 102 -10.44 -10.73 10.27
CA LEU A 102 -10.62 -10.01 9.01
C LEU A 102 -11.37 -8.69 9.22
N ASP A 103 -12.47 -8.70 9.99
CA ASP A 103 -13.18 -7.48 10.38
C ASP A 103 -12.23 -6.49 11.07
N PHE A 104 -11.46 -6.97 12.06
CA PHE A 104 -10.49 -6.15 12.78
C PHE A 104 -9.44 -5.58 11.84
N SER A 105 -8.93 -6.40 10.91
CA SER A 105 -7.96 -5.95 9.92
C SER A 105 -8.50 -4.79 9.10
N ILE A 106 -9.77 -4.79 8.66
CA ILE A 106 -10.35 -3.70 7.85
C ILE A 106 -10.35 -2.36 8.61
N THR A 107 -10.54 -2.40 9.93
CA THR A 107 -10.59 -1.18 10.77
C THR A 107 -9.24 -0.56 11.08
N ARG A 108 -8.12 -1.20 10.73
CA ARG A 108 -6.77 -0.65 10.95
C ARG A 108 -6.36 0.28 9.82
N TRP A 109 -5.64 1.36 10.13
CA TRP A 109 -5.08 2.25 9.10
C TRP A 109 -4.11 1.49 8.20
N PHE A 110 -3.29 0.63 8.79
CA PHE A 110 -2.33 -0.23 8.09
C PHE A 110 -2.52 -1.71 8.49
N LEU A 111 -2.15 -2.63 7.59
CA LEU A 111 -2.04 -4.04 7.95
C LEU A 111 -0.72 -4.28 8.72
N GLU A 112 -0.79 -4.18 10.04
CA GLU A 112 0.37 -4.29 10.94
C GLU A 112 0.92 -5.72 11.06
N ASP A 113 2.21 -5.84 11.39
CA ASP A 113 2.94 -7.11 11.50
C ASP A 113 2.33 -8.10 12.50
N ASP A 114 1.73 -7.61 13.59
CA ASP A 114 1.09 -8.45 14.60
C ASP A 114 -0.24 -9.04 14.09
N VAL A 115 -1.03 -8.26 13.33
CA VAL A 115 -2.22 -8.73 12.62
C VAL A 115 -1.83 -9.78 11.57
N VAL A 116 -0.79 -9.52 10.76
CA VAL A 116 -0.24 -10.50 9.80
C VAL A 116 0.18 -11.78 10.50
N LYS A 117 0.88 -11.68 11.64
CA LYS A 117 1.29 -12.86 12.43
C LYS A 117 0.09 -13.64 12.97
N CYS A 118 -0.99 -12.97 13.37
CA CYS A 118 -2.21 -13.65 13.80
C CYS A 118 -2.94 -14.32 12.63
N LEU A 119 -3.04 -13.66 11.46
CA LEU A 119 -3.65 -14.25 10.26
C LEU A 119 -2.91 -15.52 9.84
N LYS A 120 -1.56 -15.52 9.86
CA LYS A 120 -0.73 -16.69 9.52
C LYS A 120 -0.88 -17.90 10.45
N LYS A 121 -1.64 -17.80 11.56
CA LYS A 121 -1.96 -18.94 12.43
C LYS A 121 -3.17 -19.73 11.94
N HIS A 122 -3.98 -19.15 11.05
CA HIS A 122 -5.16 -19.80 10.48
C HIS A 122 -4.78 -20.66 9.26
N PRO A 123 -5.55 -21.69 8.90
CA PRO A 123 -5.27 -22.51 7.72
C PRO A 123 -5.34 -21.69 6.42
N ASP A 124 -4.34 -21.81 5.56
CA ASP A 124 -4.21 -21.00 4.34
C ASP A 124 -5.45 -21.04 3.44
N LEU A 125 -6.03 -22.24 3.24
CA LEU A 125 -7.25 -22.40 2.43
C LEU A 125 -8.47 -21.74 3.06
N SER A 126 -8.56 -21.72 4.39
CA SER A 126 -9.63 -21.00 5.10
C SER A 126 -9.49 -19.50 4.90
N ILE A 127 -8.27 -18.97 5.04
CA ILE A 127 -7.97 -17.55 4.79
C ILE A 127 -8.35 -17.18 3.35
N LEU A 128 -7.88 -17.96 2.36
CA LEU A 128 -8.16 -17.68 0.94
C LEU A 128 -9.66 -17.65 0.66
N ASN A 129 -10.42 -18.62 1.18
CA ASN A 129 -11.86 -18.67 0.99
C ASN A 129 -12.58 -17.48 1.63
N SER A 130 -12.22 -17.13 2.88
CA SER A 130 -12.81 -15.99 3.57
C SER A 130 -12.48 -14.66 2.90
N VAL A 131 -11.22 -14.45 2.50
CA VAL A 131 -10.76 -13.25 1.78
C VAL A 131 -11.48 -13.12 0.45
N ARG A 132 -11.60 -14.20 -0.34
CA ARG A 132 -12.39 -14.22 -1.59
C ARG A 132 -13.85 -13.87 -1.35
N SER A 133 -14.48 -14.53 -0.38
CA SER A 133 -15.87 -14.29 -0.04
C SER A 133 -16.11 -12.83 0.36
N ARG A 134 -15.16 -12.21 1.07
CA ARG A 134 -15.25 -10.81 1.47
C ARG A 134 -15.03 -9.86 0.29
N PHE A 135 -14.04 -10.14 -0.56
CA PHE A 135 -13.74 -9.35 -1.75
C PHE A 135 -14.95 -9.26 -2.70
N TYR A 136 -15.59 -10.39 -3.00
CA TYR A 136 -16.77 -10.42 -3.88
C TYR A 136 -18.09 -10.03 -3.16
N GLY A 137 -18.08 -9.97 -1.83
CA GLY A 137 -19.26 -9.67 -1.02
C GLY A 137 -19.52 -8.18 -0.79
N THR A 138 -18.66 -7.30 -1.31
CA THR A 138 -18.73 -5.84 -1.13
C THR A 138 -18.41 -5.15 -2.45
N GLU A 139 -18.80 -3.88 -2.58
CA GLU A 139 -18.28 -3.00 -3.63
C GLU A 139 -17.26 -1.98 -3.09
N ASN A 140 -16.95 -2.05 -1.79
CA ASN A 140 -16.10 -1.04 -1.15
C ASN A 140 -14.65 -1.24 -1.58
N TYR A 141 -14.10 -0.23 -2.25
CA TYR A 141 -12.73 -0.24 -2.76
C TYR A 141 -11.72 -0.57 -1.66
N GLU A 142 -11.84 0.07 -0.50
CA GLU A 142 -10.87 -0.08 0.60
C GLU A 142 -10.93 -1.46 1.24
N VAL A 143 -12.12 -2.03 1.39
CA VAL A 143 -12.28 -3.42 1.86
C VAL A 143 -11.65 -4.38 0.85
N LYS A 144 -11.92 -4.22 -0.44
CA LYS A 144 -11.32 -5.03 -1.52
C LYS A 144 -9.78 -4.87 -1.55
N SER A 145 -9.29 -3.65 -1.40
CA SER A 145 -7.87 -3.32 -1.31
C SER A 145 -7.20 -4.04 -0.12
N ARG A 146 -7.83 -4.00 1.06
CA ARG A 146 -7.36 -4.74 2.26
C ARG A 146 -7.32 -6.25 2.02
N MET A 147 -8.29 -6.81 1.30
CA MET A 147 -8.27 -8.23 0.95
C MET A 147 -7.06 -8.59 0.07
N LEU A 148 -6.74 -7.76 -0.92
CA LEU A 148 -5.55 -7.94 -1.78
C LEU A 148 -4.24 -7.74 -1.00
N GLU A 149 -4.21 -6.81 -0.04
CA GLU A 149 -3.09 -6.64 0.87
C GLU A 149 -2.85 -7.87 1.75
N ILE A 150 -3.91 -8.47 2.30
CA ILE A 150 -3.84 -9.74 3.05
C ILE A 150 -3.30 -10.86 2.16
N ILE A 151 -3.74 -10.96 0.90
CA ILE A 151 -3.11 -11.92 -0.05
C ILE A 151 -1.61 -11.67 -0.16
N ALA A 152 -1.21 -10.42 -0.32
CA ALA A 152 0.18 -10.07 -0.55
C ALA A 152 1.12 -10.42 0.61
N ASP A 153 0.66 -10.22 1.84
CA ASP A 153 1.51 -10.30 3.04
C ASP A 153 1.29 -11.58 3.87
N VAL A 154 0.18 -12.30 3.64
CA VAL A 154 -0.17 -13.55 4.34
C VAL A 154 0.02 -14.78 3.45
N LEU A 155 -0.63 -14.83 2.27
CA LEU A 155 -0.77 -16.06 1.49
C LEU A 155 0.24 -16.22 0.35
N GLY A 156 0.61 -15.12 -0.32
CA GLY A 156 1.52 -15.15 -1.46
C GLY A 156 1.13 -16.17 -2.53
N ALA A 157 2.05 -17.06 -2.91
CA ALA A 157 1.90 -18.03 -4.00
C ALA A 157 0.66 -18.95 -3.89
N ILE A 158 0.12 -19.17 -2.68
CA ILE A 158 -1.11 -19.96 -2.48
C ILE A 158 -2.30 -19.34 -3.22
N ALA A 159 -2.32 -18.02 -3.38
CA ALA A 159 -3.38 -17.28 -4.05
C ALA A 159 -3.19 -17.14 -5.57
N SER A 160 -2.15 -17.76 -6.16
CA SER A 160 -1.78 -17.63 -7.58
C SER A 160 -2.99 -17.72 -8.52
N GLU A 161 -3.78 -18.79 -8.40
CA GLU A 161 -4.91 -19.02 -9.31
C GLU A 161 -6.00 -17.95 -9.18
N TRP A 162 -6.22 -17.44 -7.97
CA TRP A 162 -7.17 -16.35 -7.78
C TRP A 162 -6.65 -15.02 -8.33
N ILE A 163 -5.35 -14.72 -8.17
CA ILE A 163 -4.75 -13.52 -8.76
C ILE A 163 -4.81 -13.56 -10.30
N LYS A 164 -4.58 -14.72 -10.92
CA LYS A 164 -4.79 -14.89 -12.36
C LYS A 164 -6.25 -14.64 -12.78
N GLU A 165 -7.21 -15.16 -12.00
CA GLU A 165 -8.64 -14.90 -12.22
C GLU A 165 -8.97 -13.41 -12.18
N LEU A 166 -8.38 -12.65 -11.25
CA LEU A 166 -8.56 -11.20 -11.17
C LEU A 166 -7.94 -10.46 -12.35
N TRP A 167 -6.79 -10.89 -12.88
CA TRP A 167 -6.22 -10.32 -14.11
C TRP A 167 -7.05 -10.62 -15.36
N ILE A 168 -7.74 -11.78 -15.40
CA ILE A 168 -8.68 -12.10 -16.49
C ILE A 168 -9.90 -11.19 -16.42
N ASN A 169 -10.42 -10.94 -15.22
CA ASN A 169 -11.57 -10.06 -14.97
C ASN A 169 -11.12 -8.69 -14.45
N TYR A 170 -10.09 -8.14 -15.08
CA TYR A 170 -9.39 -6.97 -14.58
C TYR A 170 -10.29 -5.74 -14.45
N ASP A 171 -10.20 -5.09 -13.31
CA ASP A 171 -10.81 -3.81 -12.99
C ASP A 171 -9.68 -2.80 -12.72
N GLU A 172 -9.66 -1.72 -13.51
CA GLU A 172 -8.62 -0.69 -13.50
C GLU A 172 -8.49 0.04 -12.16
N THR A 173 -9.58 0.09 -11.39
CA THR A 173 -9.62 0.70 -10.06
C THR A 173 -8.60 0.03 -9.12
N TYR A 174 -8.35 -1.27 -9.30
CA TYR A 174 -7.51 -2.07 -8.40
C TYR A 174 -6.08 -2.25 -8.88
N LEU A 175 -5.60 -1.50 -9.88
CA LEU A 175 -4.24 -1.68 -10.42
C LEU A 175 -3.18 -1.75 -9.32
N TYR A 176 -3.22 -0.82 -8.35
CA TYR A 176 -2.21 -0.74 -7.29
C TYR A 176 -2.28 -1.90 -6.29
N PRO A 177 -3.41 -2.17 -5.62
CA PRO A 177 -3.50 -3.30 -4.69
C PRO A 177 -3.33 -4.65 -5.41
N LEU A 178 -3.80 -4.79 -6.65
CA LEU A 178 -3.63 -6.03 -7.42
C LEU A 178 -2.16 -6.25 -7.81
N SER A 179 -1.43 -5.20 -8.20
CA SER A 179 0.01 -5.31 -8.48
C SER A 179 0.80 -5.75 -7.25
N ARG A 180 0.44 -5.23 -6.06
CA ARG A 180 1.02 -5.66 -4.78
C ARG A 180 0.82 -7.16 -4.53
N ALA A 181 -0.41 -7.64 -4.68
CA ALA A 181 -0.73 -9.07 -4.53
C ALA A 181 -0.07 -9.93 -5.61
N THR A 182 0.09 -9.40 -6.83
CA THR A 182 0.72 -10.09 -7.95
C THR A 182 2.19 -10.39 -7.67
N ALA A 183 2.93 -9.40 -7.15
CA ALA A 183 4.36 -9.53 -6.87
C ALA A 183 4.71 -10.66 -5.89
N SER A 184 3.79 -11.05 -5.00
CA SER A 184 3.97 -12.15 -4.05
C SER A 184 3.33 -13.46 -4.48
N SER A 185 2.39 -13.43 -5.42
CA SER A 185 1.53 -14.57 -5.75
C SER A 185 1.88 -15.23 -7.07
N LEU A 186 2.46 -14.51 -8.02
CA LEU A 186 2.85 -15.03 -9.34
C LEU A 186 4.38 -15.06 -9.51
N PRO A 187 4.90 -15.92 -10.42
CA PRO A 187 6.27 -15.79 -10.90
C PRO A 187 6.54 -14.38 -11.44
N ALA A 188 7.74 -13.86 -11.20
CA ALA A 188 8.07 -12.47 -11.52
C ALA A 188 7.84 -12.12 -12.99
N GLU A 189 8.25 -12.98 -13.92
CA GLU A 189 8.05 -12.76 -15.36
C GLU A 189 6.56 -12.62 -15.72
N GLU A 190 5.72 -13.55 -15.25
CA GLU A 190 4.27 -13.53 -15.48
C GLU A 190 3.63 -12.28 -14.87
N GLY A 191 3.93 -12.00 -13.60
CA GLY A 191 3.36 -10.85 -12.90
C GLY A 191 3.79 -9.51 -13.50
N LEU A 192 5.05 -9.36 -13.89
CA LEU A 192 5.55 -8.16 -14.56
C LEU A 192 4.86 -7.93 -15.90
N ASN A 193 4.61 -8.99 -16.67
CA ASN A 193 3.92 -8.88 -17.96
C ASN A 193 2.51 -8.28 -17.79
N HIS A 194 1.75 -8.75 -16.80
CA HIS A 194 0.43 -8.19 -16.48
C HIS A 194 0.51 -6.71 -16.10
N VAL A 195 1.42 -6.37 -15.17
CA VAL A 195 1.54 -4.99 -14.65
C VAL A 195 2.07 -4.03 -15.71
N PHE A 196 3.08 -4.41 -16.49
CA PHE A 196 3.61 -3.58 -17.57
C PHE A 196 2.58 -3.30 -18.66
N GLU A 197 1.73 -4.27 -19.00
CA GLU A 197 0.65 -4.05 -19.97
C GLU A 197 -0.25 -2.89 -19.54
N LYS A 198 -0.62 -2.82 -18.25
CA LYS A 198 -1.47 -1.76 -17.73
C LYS A 198 -0.73 -0.45 -17.51
N LEU A 199 0.53 -0.49 -17.06
CA LEU A 199 1.34 0.73 -16.91
C LEU A 199 1.56 1.46 -18.24
N ARG A 200 1.61 0.76 -19.38
CA ARG A 200 1.67 1.42 -20.71
C ARG A 200 0.46 2.30 -21.03
N GLN A 201 -0.65 2.11 -20.34
CA GLN A 201 -1.89 2.87 -20.52
C GLN A 201 -1.97 4.07 -19.57
N VAL A 202 -1.10 4.14 -18.56
CA VAL A 202 -1.01 5.28 -17.64
C VAL A 202 -0.38 6.47 -18.36
N ASN A 203 -0.90 7.67 -18.11
CA ASN A 203 -0.36 8.87 -18.72
C ASN A 203 1.08 9.14 -18.26
N GLU A 204 1.86 9.81 -19.11
CA GLU A 204 3.29 10.06 -18.90
C GLU A 204 3.62 10.78 -17.58
N LYS A 205 2.72 11.66 -17.10
CA LYS A 205 2.96 12.43 -15.87
C LYS A 205 2.79 11.60 -14.60
N GLU A 206 1.83 10.68 -14.60
CA GLU A 206 1.51 9.81 -13.46
C GLU A 206 2.32 8.51 -13.48
N LEU A 207 2.84 8.12 -14.65
CA LEU A 207 3.55 6.87 -14.86
C LEU A 207 4.68 6.61 -13.86
N PRO A 208 5.56 7.57 -13.49
CA PRO A 208 6.62 7.30 -12.51
C PRO A 208 6.06 6.92 -11.13
N ILE A 209 4.97 7.55 -10.71
CA ILE A 209 4.30 7.28 -9.43
C ILE A 209 3.62 5.90 -9.48
N ALA A 210 2.85 5.64 -10.54
CA ALA A 210 2.18 4.37 -10.74
C ALA A 210 3.19 3.20 -10.83
N ALA A 211 4.28 3.41 -11.57
CA ALA A 211 5.37 2.44 -11.72
C ALA A 211 6.01 2.10 -10.37
N PHE A 212 6.38 3.11 -9.58
CA PHE A 212 6.92 2.87 -8.24
C PHE A 212 5.94 2.07 -7.39
N THR A 213 4.69 2.50 -7.30
CA THR A 213 3.65 1.85 -6.48
C THR A 213 3.42 0.39 -6.89
N CYS A 214 3.37 0.11 -8.19
CA CYS A 214 3.06 -1.24 -8.71
C CYS A 214 4.26 -2.19 -8.69
N LEU A 215 5.48 -1.69 -8.93
CA LEU A 215 6.62 -2.54 -9.27
C LEU A 215 7.62 -2.73 -8.12
N ASN A 216 7.59 -1.89 -7.07
CA ASN A 216 8.62 -1.90 -6.02
C ASN A 216 8.78 -3.24 -5.27
N ARG A 217 7.78 -4.13 -5.30
CA ARG A 217 7.82 -5.44 -4.64
C ARG A 217 8.40 -6.57 -5.48
N PHE A 218 8.44 -6.42 -6.81
CA PHE A 218 9.00 -7.44 -7.70
C PHE A 218 10.52 -7.53 -7.57
N ARG A 219 11.19 -6.38 -7.43
CA ARG A 219 12.63 -6.27 -7.16
C ARG A 219 13.51 -7.04 -8.14
N THR A 220 13.25 -6.89 -9.44
CA THR A 220 13.99 -7.60 -10.49
C THR A 220 14.71 -6.65 -11.44
N ILE A 221 15.71 -7.18 -12.14
CA ILE A 221 16.56 -6.40 -13.05
C ILE A 221 15.82 -5.97 -14.33
N GLU A 222 14.78 -6.72 -14.72
CA GLU A 222 13.92 -6.45 -15.88
C GLU A 222 13.16 -5.12 -15.71
N ILE A 223 12.88 -4.69 -14.47
CA ILE A 223 12.28 -3.38 -14.21
C ILE A 223 13.24 -2.26 -14.61
N LEU A 224 14.54 -2.42 -14.34
CA LEU A 224 15.53 -1.43 -14.74
C LEU A 224 15.65 -1.34 -16.27
N ASP A 225 15.55 -2.48 -16.98
CA ASP A 225 15.51 -2.50 -18.45
C ASP A 225 14.24 -1.82 -18.97
N TRP A 226 13.11 -2.03 -18.30
CA TRP A 226 11.86 -1.35 -18.62
C TRP A 226 11.94 0.15 -18.40
N ILE A 227 12.56 0.63 -17.30
CA ILE A 227 12.84 2.05 -17.06
C ILE A 227 13.64 2.63 -18.21
N GLU A 228 14.69 1.94 -18.68
CA GLU A 228 15.50 2.40 -19.82
C GLU A 228 14.69 2.56 -21.12
N SER A 229 13.73 1.67 -21.36
CA SER A 229 12.88 1.73 -22.56
C SER A 229 11.72 2.72 -22.47
N THR A 230 11.32 3.12 -21.27
CA THR A 230 10.06 3.85 -21.02
C THR A 230 10.28 5.28 -20.52
N CYS A 231 11.36 5.54 -19.78
CA CYS A 231 11.59 6.84 -19.16
C CYS A 231 11.98 7.90 -20.20
N THR A 232 11.07 8.84 -20.44
CA THR A 232 11.27 10.01 -21.32
C THR A 232 11.76 11.24 -20.57
N SER A 233 11.43 11.37 -19.28
CA SER A 233 11.74 12.54 -18.46
C SER A 233 12.07 12.16 -17.02
N PHE A 234 12.82 13.04 -16.35
CA PHE A 234 13.25 12.79 -14.99
C PHE A 234 12.10 12.98 -13.98
N ASN A 235 11.95 12.00 -13.09
CA ASN A 235 11.11 12.01 -11.90
C ASN A 235 11.82 11.21 -10.80
N ASP A 236 11.72 11.63 -9.55
CA ASP A 236 12.38 11.00 -8.41
C ASP A 236 11.88 9.57 -8.13
N ASN A 237 10.63 9.27 -8.48
CA ASN A 237 10.08 7.91 -8.36
C ASN A 237 10.83 6.88 -9.21
N TRP A 238 11.46 7.29 -10.31
CA TRP A 238 12.33 6.40 -11.07
C TRP A 238 13.56 5.97 -10.27
N GLY A 239 14.17 6.91 -9.53
CA GLY A 239 15.30 6.61 -8.64
C GLY A 239 14.88 5.73 -7.46
N ARG A 240 13.71 6.01 -6.87
CA ARG A 240 13.14 5.17 -5.79
C ARG A 240 12.89 3.73 -6.25
N LEU A 241 12.28 3.57 -7.44
CA LEU A 241 12.00 2.25 -8.00
C LEU A 241 13.30 1.51 -8.35
N ALA A 242 14.25 2.19 -9.00
CA ALA A 242 15.52 1.59 -9.37
C ALA A 242 16.33 1.14 -8.14
N ALA A 243 16.27 1.88 -7.02
CA ALA A 243 16.97 1.52 -5.79
C ALA A 243 16.55 0.15 -5.27
N VAL A 244 15.25 -0.17 -5.31
CA VAL A 244 14.73 -1.43 -4.77
C VAL A 244 14.83 -2.61 -5.75
N CYS A 245 15.24 -2.36 -7.00
CA CYS A 245 15.28 -3.34 -8.10
C CYS A 245 16.69 -3.84 -8.43
N LEU A 246 17.50 -4.10 -7.39
CA LEU A 246 18.84 -4.68 -7.49
C LEU A 246 19.80 -3.86 -8.39
N PRO A 247 19.99 -2.56 -8.11
CA PRO A 247 20.85 -1.70 -8.93
C PRO A 247 22.29 -2.21 -8.88
N THR A 248 22.96 -2.25 -10.04
CA THR A 248 24.38 -2.62 -10.13
C THR A 248 25.23 -1.39 -10.41
N TRP A 249 26.48 -1.42 -9.95
CA TRP A 249 27.40 -0.33 -10.19
C TRP A 249 27.66 -0.09 -11.68
N GLU A 250 27.80 -1.15 -12.48
CA GLU A 250 27.95 -1.04 -13.94
C GLU A 250 26.75 -0.34 -14.59
N ARG A 251 25.54 -0.62 -14.13
CA ARG A 251 24.34 0.08 -14.64
C ARG A 251 24.30 1.53 -14.19
N MET A 252 24.68 1.84 -12.94
CA MET A 252 24.79 3.22 -12.47
C MET A 252 25.80 4.02 -13.31
N LYS A 253 26.99 3.45 -13.59
CA LYS A 253 27.98 4.06 -14.48
C LYS A 253 27.41 4.31 -15.88
N SER A 254 26.79 3.30 -16.48
CA SER A 254 26.15 3.41 -17.80
C SER A 254 25.13 4.55 -17.84
N TRP A 255 24.28 4.67 -16.81
CA TRP A 255 23.29 5.74 -16.71
C TRP A 255 23.91 7.13 -16.51
N LEU A 256 24.98 7.25 -15.72
CA LEU A 256 25.74 8.50 -15.60
C LEU A 256 26.30 8.93 -16.97
N TYR A 257 26.89 7.99 -17.73
CA TYR A 257 27.45 8.26 -19.06
C TYR A 257 26.39 8.58 -20.13
N LYS A 258 25.19 7.99 -20.04
CA LYS A 258 24.07 8.31 -20.96
C LYS A 258 23.58 9.76 -20.81
N GLY A 259 23.85 10.41 -19.68
CA GLY A 259 23.35 11.75 -19.38
C GLY A 259 21.87 11.75 -19.01
N ARG A 260 21.22 12.91 -19.10
CA ARG A 260 19.84 13.07 -18.65
C ARG A 260 18.84 12.36 -19.58
N PRO A 261 17.76 11.75 -19.04
CA PRO A 261 17.36 11.77 -17.62
C PRO A 261 18.07 10.72 -16.73
N PHE A 262 18.70 9.70 -17.34
CA PHE A 262 19.22 8.53 -16.63
C PHE A 262 20.30 8.84 -15.60
N SER A 263 21.16 9.81 -15.87
CA SER A 263 22.20 10.21 -14.92
C SER A 263 21.62 10.73 -13.60
N LEU A 264 20.49 11.46 -13.65
CA LEU A 264 19.78 11.92 -12.46
C LEU A 264 19.09 10.75 -11.74
N ILE A 265 18.55 9.79 -12.50
CA ILE A 265 17.97 8.56 -11.95
C ILE A 265 19.05 7.76 -11.21
N ALA A 266 20.27 7.63 -11.78
CA ALA A 266 21.38 6.94 -11.12
C ALA A 266 21.77 7.60 -9.80
N LEU A 267 21.89 8.93 -9.78
CA LEU A 267 22.17 9.68 -8.55
C LEU A 267 21.07 9.52 -7.49
N ASP A 268 19.80 9.56 -7.89
CA ASP A 268 18.70 9.35 -6.95
C ASP A 268 18.61 7.89 -6.49
N THR A 269 18.92 6.92 -7.35
CA THR A 269 19.02 5.50 -7.00
C THR A 269 20.05 5.27 -5.90
N MET A 270 21.28 5.77 -6.09
CA MET A 270 22.36 5.67 -5.11
C MET A 270 22.01 6.38 -3.80
N ALA A 271 21.43 7.58 -3.85
CA ALA A 271 21.03 8.30 -2.65
C ALA A 271 19.94 7.56 -1.86
N ASN A 272 18.98 6.92 -2.53
CA ASN A 272 17.93 6.11 -1.91
C ASN A 272 18.45 4.82 -1.25
N CYS A 273 19.71 4.44 -1.46
CA CYS A 273 20.35 3.34 -0.74
C CYS A 273 20.87 3.74 0.65
N VAL A 274 20.89 5.03 0.99
CA VAL A 274 21.28 5.51 2.33
C VAL A 274 20.13 5.31 3.30
N LYS A 275 20.43 4.77 4.49
CA LYS A 275 19.43 4.58 5.55
C LYS A 275 18.91 5.93 6.05
N GLY A 276 17.60 6.08 6.24
CA GLY A 276 17.01 7.36 6.65
C GLY A 276 16.76 8.33 5.49
N TYR A 277 17.24 8.02 4.28
CA TYR A 277 17.09 8.91 3.12
C TYR A 277 15.90 8.53 2.24
N GLY A 278 15.74 7.24 1.96
CA GLY A 278 14.55 6.73 1.27
C GLY A 278 13.30 6.91 2.14
N ASP A 279 12.13 6.92 1.50
CA ASP A 279 10.89 6.80 2.25
C ASP A 279 10.69 5.37 2.79
N TYR A 280 9.69 5.19 3.64
CA TYR A 280 9.34 3.91 4.26
C TYR A 280 9.30 2.71 3.29
N TYR A 281 8.83 2.88 2.05
CA TYR A 281 8.73 1.80 1.06
C TYR A 281 10.08 1.37 0.48
N VAL A 282 11.07 2.27 0.47
CA VAL A 282 12.45 1.96 0.07
C VAL A 282 13.21 1.38 1.25
N GLU A 283 13.11 2.02 2.42
CA GLU A 283 13.86 1.65 3.63
C GLU A 283 13.64 0.22 4.08
N ARG A 284 12.40 -0.27 3.97
CA ARG A 284 12.04 -1.67 4.31
C ARG A 284 12.88 -2.72 3.58
N PHE A 285 13.49 -2.37 2.44
CA PHE A 285 14.36 -3.26 1.68
C PHE A 285 15.84 -3.02 1.94
N SER A 286 16.21 -1.89 2.57
CA SER A 286 17.59 -1.46 2.81
C SER A 286 18.48 -1.69 1.57
N PRO A 287 18.13 -1.08 0.41
CA PRO A 287 18.76 -1.41 -0.85
C PRO A 287 20.21 -0.97 -0.92
N LYS A 288 20.97 -1.62 -1.80
CA LYS A 288 22.37 -1.32 -2.06
C LYS A 288 22.71 -1.48 -3.53
N VAL A 289 23.77 -0.81 -3.94
CA VAL A 289 24.35 -0.92 -5.28
C VAL A 289 25.36 -2.05 -5.32
N LEU A 290 25.05 -3.05 -6.13
CA LEU A 290 25.74 -4.35 -6.20
C LEU A 290 26.97 -4.29 -7.12
N GLY A 291 27.99 -5.08 -6.77
CA GLY A 291 29.15 -5.35 -7.63
C GLY A 291 30.07 -4.14 -7.82
N THR A 292 30.21 -3.31 -6.79
CA THR A 292 30.95 -2.06 -6.88
C THR A 292 32.44 -2.26 -6.65
N ASN A 293 33.28 -1.67 -7.51
CA ASN A 293 34.68 -1.46 -7.18
C ASN A 293 34.82 -0.13 -6.41
N LYS A 294 35.14 -0.19 -5.12
CA LYS A 294 35.16 1.00 -4.25
C LYS A 294 36.19 2.05 -4.68
N ASP A 295 37.27 1.64 -5.33
CA ASP A 295 38.36 2.53 -5.72
C ASP A 295 38.00 3.49 -6.86
N GLU A 296 36.97 3.18 -7.66
CA GLU A 296 36.58 4.02 -8.80
C GLU A 296 35.38 4.94 -8.52
N ILE A 297 34.64 4.73 -7.43
CA ILE A 297 33.41 5.49 -7.10
C ILE A 297 33.68 6.99 -7.14
N GLU A 298 34.71 7.45 -6.41
CA GLU A 298 35.00 8.87 -6.28
C GLU A 298 35.36 9.51 -7.60
N LYS A 299 36.21 8.84 -8.38
CA LYS A 299 36.62 9.33 -9.69
C LYS A 299 35.41 9.45 -10.63
N VAL A 300 34.62 8.39 -10.77
CA VAL A 300 33.46 8.36 -11.66
C VAL A 300 32.45 9.46 -11.31
N LEU A 301 32.11 9.62 -10.02
CA LEU A 301 31.14 10.62 -9.61
C LEU A 301 31.66 12.06 -9.79
N ARG A 302 32.95 12.30 -9.54
CA ARG A 302 33.57 13.60 -9.77
C ARG A 302 33.69 13.92 -11.26
N ASP A 303 34.03 12.94 -12.10
CA ASP A 303 34.08 13.08 -13.55
C ASP A 303 32.70 13.44 -14.11
N TYR A 304 31.63 12.78 -13.63
CA TYR A 304 30.26 13.14 -14.02
C TYR A 304 29.88 14.56 -13.54
N TYR A 305 30.22 14.92 -12.29
CA TYR A 305 29.95 16.28 -11.79
C TYR A 305 30.64 17.36 -12.66
N GLN A 306 31.84 17.10 -13.17
CA GLN A 306 32.50 18.03 -14.09
C GLN A 306 31.73 18.19 -15.42
N GLN A 307 31.05 17.14 -15.88
CA GLN A 307 30.23 17.17 -17.10
C GLN A 307 28.87 17.86 -16.88
N ASP A 308 28.22 17.61 -15.74
CA ASP A 308 26.92 18.20 -15.37
C ASP A 308 27.02 18.95 -14.03
N GLY A 309 27.64 20.13 -14.06
CA GLY A 309 28.02 20.91 -12.88
C GLY A 309 26.88 21.62 -12.14
N VAL A 310 25.61 21.25 -12.36
CA VAL A 310 24.49 21.94 -11.72
C VAL A 310 24.43 21.70 -10.20
N PRO A 311 23.82 22.62 -9.40
CA PRO A 311 23.79 22.50 -7.95
C PRO A 311 23.22 21.17 -7.43
N ARG A 312 22.16 20.64 -8.06
CA ARG A 312 21.55 19.34 -7.69
C ARG A 312 22.55 18.20 -7.80
N VAL A 313 23.29 18.13 -8.92
CA VAL A 313 24.29 17.08 -9.15
C VAL A 313 25.41 17.17 -8.13
N ARG A 314 25.93 18.39 -7.88
CA ARG A 314 26.95 18.61 -6.84
C ARG A 314 26.50 18.09 -5.47
N MET A 315 25.30 18.46 -5.04
CA MET A 315 24.75 18.03 -3.76
C MET A 315 24.62 16.51 -3.67
N LYS A 316 24.07 15.88 -4.71
CA LYS A 316 23.90 14.42 -4.76
C LYS A 316 25.23 13.68 -4.78
N VAL A 317 26.20 14.11 -5.57
CA VAL A 317 27.54 13.51 -5.62
C VAL A 317 28.22 13.59 -4.25
N ASN A 318 28.21 14.75 -3.60
CA ASN A 318 28.80 14.88 -2.27
C ASN A 318 28.10 13.97 -1.25
N PHE A 319 26.77 13.97 -1.23
CA PHE A 319 25.98 13.12 -0.35
C PHE A 319 26.30 11.62 -0.55
N ILE A 320 26.41 11.16 -1.79
CA ILE A 320 26.76 9.77 -2.10
C ILE A 320 28.19 9.44 -1.62
N LEU A 321 29.15 10.35 -1.80
CA LEU A 321 30.53 10.14 -1.37
C LEU A 321 30.67 10.08 0.15
N GLU A 322 29.92 10.92 0.87
CA GLU A 322 29.87 10.94 2.33
C GLU A 322 29.27 9.64 2.91
N ASN A 323 28.35 8.99 2.18
CA ASN A 323 27.63 7.79 2.62
C ASN A 323 28.01 6.51 1.84
N ARG A 324 29.16 6.50 1.16
CA ARG A 324 29.53 5.42 0.22
C ARG A 324 29.59 4.02 0.85
N GLU A 325 29.95 3.91 2.13
CA GLU A 325 30.00 2.61 2.81
C GLU A 325 28.62 2.00 3.06
N GLU A 326 27.57 2.82 3.08
CA GLU A 326 26.19 2.36 3.21
C GLU A 326 25.59 1.98 1.84
N ILE A 327 25.92 2.78 0.82
CA ILE A 327 25.31 2.69 -0.52
C ILE A 327 25.82 1.47 -1.30
N PHE A 328 27.12 1.20 -1.24
CA PHE A 328 27.78 0.23 -2.11
C PHE A 328 28.16 -1.03 -1.33
N ASP A 329 27.82 -2.20 -1.88
CA ASP A 329 28.21 -3.50 -1.31
C ASP A 329 29.71 -3.78 -1.37
#